data_AF-A0A9W9YGG1-F1
#
_entry.id   AF-A0A9W9YGG1-F1
#
_cell.length_a   1.000
_cell.length_b   1.000
_cell.length_c   1.000
_cell.angle_alpha   90.00
_cell.angle_beta   90.00
_cell.angle_gamma   90.00
#
_symmetry.space_group_name_H-M   'P 1'
#
loop_
_entity.id
_entity.type
_entity.pdbx_description
1 polymer ?
#
loop_
_entity_poly.entity_id
_entity_poly.type
_entity_poly.pdbx_seq_one_letter_code
_entity_poly.pdbx_strand_id
1 'polypeptide(L)'
;MATHEEYKDTDFYDYCCPVCLEEFQDPKVLPTCHHNVCRQCLENIIMRAKPAYLQCPTCRQESFIREEDLDGLQTNVFLVKLLQQTEPQKEKEKLSKGIQACVTKVEVLEELIKELKLCRVRKRERGDCLKEEIHRMADAVVEKTRRSEAELTNKLDDFYFSTRRSFQSRSNESRSFQTEDTRSSRSLFERLRSRGRSIATDGENHVAVADPENNNILILNRNGNFVKRFTSPPNSSQPAMMFSGVAFSKDNKDLVAVNGARDVHLINPKEGTFKVSYRSSSQWGVKYCFVSTDPSGRFLLTCEPLAKQYRACIVVHSDAPFGKPDLRFGFSARARCCSLSKLFFTASTTT
;
A
#
# COMPACT_ATOMS: atom_id res chain seq x y z
N MET A 1 -3.57 35.54 -19.89
CA MET A 1 -3.03 36.74 -20.56
C MET A 1 -1.66 37.01 -19.98
N ALA A 2 -0.63 36.48 -20.62
CA ALA A 2 0.77 36.84 -20.36
C ALA A 2 1.28 37.43 -21.67
N THR A 3 1.79 38.64 -21.57
CA THR A 3 2.11 39.56 -22.66
C THR A 3 3.25 39.05 -23.52
N HIS A 4 3.09 39.15 -24.84
CA HIS A 4 4.17 39.10 -25.81
C HIS A 4 5.18 40.19 -25.45
N GLU A 5 6.33 39.82 -24.89
CA GLU A 5 7.49 40.69 -24.86
C GLU A 5 8.08 40.70 -26.28
N GLU A 6 7.92 41.84 -26.95
CA GLU A 6 8.63 42.17 -28.17
C GLU A 6 10.13 42.12 -27.88
N TYR A 7 10.79 41.10 -28.40
CA TYR A 7 12.24 41.00 -28.49
C TYR A 7 12.71 42.14 -29.41
N LYS A 8 12.99 43.32 -28.85
CA LYS A 8 13.73 44.35 -29.57
C LYS A 8 15.18 43.89 -29.62
N ASP A 9 15.64 43.44 -30.78
CA ASP A 9 17.06 43.35 -31.14
C ASP A 9 17.65 44.78 -31.13
N THR A 10 17.86 45.33 -29.93
CA THR A 10 18.62 46.57 -29.73
C THR A 10 20.12 46.34 -29.86
N ASP A 11 20.58 45.09 -29.89
CA ASP A 11 22.00 44.76 -29.80
C ASP A 11 22.74 44.84 -31.14
N PHE A 12 22.05 44.88 -32.29
CA PHE A 12 22.74 44.79 -33.59
C PHE A 12 23.49 46.09 -33.97
N TYR A 13 22.95 47.27 -33.63
CA TYR A 13 23.53 48.56 -34.07
C TYR A 13 24.74 49.02 -33.25
N ASP A 14 25.01 48.40 -32.10
CA ASP A 14 26.12 48.77 -31.20
C ASP A 14 27.47 48.14 -31.60
N TYR A 15 27.46 47.18 -32.53
CA TYR A 15 28.65 46.41 -32.93
C TYR A 15 29.02 46.54 -34.41
N CYS A 16 28.27 47.36 -35.17
CA CYS A 16 28.47 47.52 -36.61
C CYS A 16 29.07 48.88 -36.97
N CYS A 17 29.90 48.88 -38.00
CA CYS A 17 30.49 50.09 -38.56
C CYS A 17 29.43 50.92 -39.30
N PRO A 18 29.34 52.24 -39.07
CA PRO A 18 28.34 53.09 -39.73
C PRO A 18 28.59 53.28 -41.24
N VAL A 19 29.72 52.78 -41.76
CA VAL A 19 30.12 52.92 -43.17
C VAL A 19 29.88 51.64 -43.95
N CYS A 20 30.42 50.50 -43.50
CA CYS A 20 30.22 49.22 -44.20
C CYS A 20 28.99 48.44 -43.70
N LEU A 21 28.40 48.83 -42.57
CA LEU A 21 27.26 48.15 -41.93
C LEU A 21 27.56 46.69 -41.51
N GLU A 22 28.83 46.30 -41.51
CA GLU A 22 29.32 45.01 -41.01
C GLU A 22 29.91 45.18 -39.59
N GLU A 23 30.15 44.07 -38.90
CA GLU A 23 30.89 44.07 -37.63
C GLU A 23 32.22 44.83 -37.75
N PHE A 24 32.58 45.58 -36.71
CA PHE A 24 33.81 46.37 -36.75
C PHE A 24 35.06 45.50 -36.96
N GLN A 25 35.81 45.81 -38.02
CA GLN A 25 37.13 45.28 -38.31
C GLN A 25 38.17 46.38 -38.10
N ASP A 26 39.07 46.20 -37.13
CA ASP A 26 40.01 47.22 -36.63
C ASP A 26 39.34 48.60 -36.44
N PRO A 27 38.42 48.73 -35.45
CA PRO A 27 37.71 49.97 -35.20
C PRO A 27 38.65 51.06 -34.69
N LYS A 28 38.88 52.07 -35.52
CA LYS A 28 39.64 53.28 -35.17
C LYS A 28 38.71 54.31 -34.53
N VAL A 29 39.18 54.90 -33.44
CA VAL A 29 38.49 55.94 -32.68
C VAL A 29 38.80 57.30 -33.30
N LEU A 30 37.77 58.02 -33.75
CA LEU A 30 37.92 59.39 -34.24
C LEU A 30 38.29 60.35 -33.09
N PRO A 31 39.30 61.22 -33.26
CA PRO A 31 39.87 62.00 -32.17
C PRO A 31 38.95 63.09 -31.61
N THR A 32 38.02 63.65 -32.40
CA THR A 32 37.15 64.75 -31.93
C THR A 32 35.87 64.25 -31.26
N CYS A 33 35.31 63.13 -31.74
CA CYS A 33 33.99 62.66 -31.31
C CYS A 33 33.98 61.27 -30.67
N HIS A 34 35.12 60.57 -30.63
CA HIS A 34 35.28 59.22 -30.06
C HIS A 34 34.37 58.12 -30.67
N HIS A 35 33.79 58.37 -31.85
CA HIS A 35 33.05 57.35 -32.60
C HIS A 35 34.02 56.42 -33.32
N ASN A 36 33.56 55.20 -33.56
CA ASN A 36 34.36 54.12 -34.13
C ASN A 36 34.03 53.95 -35.62
N VAL A 37 35.05 53.74 -36.45
CA VAL A 37 34.92 53.40 -37.87
C VAL A 37 36.02 52.38 -38.21
N CYS A 38 35.75 51.37 -39.04
CA CYS A 38 36.78 50.42 -39.48
C CYS A 38 37.96 51.15 -40.15
N ARG A 39 39.20 50.72 -39.90
CA ARG A 39 40.42 51.29 -40.52
C ARG A 39 40.27 51.43 -42.05
N GLN A 40 39.81 50.37 -42.72
CA GLN A 40 39.63 50.35 -44.16
C GLN A 40 38.55 51.32 -44.66
N CYS A 41 37.49 51.51 -43.86
CA CYS A 41 36.44 52.46 -44.17
C CYS A 41 36.94 53.90 -44.06
N LEU A 42 37.76 54.22 -43.05
CA LEU A 42 38.40 55.53 -42.92
C LEU A 42 39.38 55.80 -44.07
N GLU A 43 40.22 54.84 -44.42
CA GLU A 43 41.15 54.93 -45.56
C GLU A 43 40.40 55.26 -46.85
N ASN A 44 39.30 54.56 -47.14
CA ASN A 44 38.47 54.80 -48.32
C ASN A 44 37.81 56.19 -48.32
N ILE A 45 37.41 56.71 -47.15
CA ILE A 45 36.82 58.05 -47.04
C ILE A 45 37.87 59.13 -47.30
N ILE A 46 39.05 59.02 -46.67
CA ILE A 46 40.15 59.98 -46.82
C ILE A 46 40.64 60.04 -48.27
N MET A 47 40.83 58.88 -48.90
CA MET A 47 41.27 58.76 -50.29
C MET A 47 40.32 59.43 -51.29
N ARG A 48 39.01 59.41 -51.00
CA ARG A 48 37.98 60.04 -51.85
C ARG A 48 37.86 61.55 -51.61
N ALA A 49 38.19 62.03 -50.42
CA ALA A 49 37.84 63.37 -49.98
C ALA A 49 38.86 64.49 -50.36
N LYS A 50 40.13 64.18 -50.69
CA LYS A 50 41.24 65.14 -50.95
C LYS A 50 41.36 66.30 -49.91
N PRO A 51 42.41 66.32 -49.08
CA PRO A 51 42.30 66.30 -47.62
C PRO A 51 42.19 67.68 -46.97
N ALA A 52 41.43 67.73 -45.87
CA ALA A 52 41.84 68.37 -44.62
C ALA A 52 40.96 67.88 -43.45
N TYR A 53 39.67 67.63 -43.70
CA TYR A 53 38.72 67.28 -42.63
C TYR A 53 37.84 66.10 -43.04
N LEU A 54 37.81 65.07 -42.19
CA LEU A 54 36.87 63.95 -42.26
C LEU A 54 35.68 64.26 -41.37
N GLN A 55 34.46 64.21 -41.92
CA GLN A 55 33.24 64.29 -41.13
C GLN A 55 32.88 62.90 -40.60
N CYS A 56 32.66 62.80 -39.29
CA CYS A 56 32.24 61.56 -38.66
C CYS A 56 30.92 61.06 -39.28
N PRO A 57 30.86 59.81 -39.77
CA PRO A 57 29.61 59.24 -40.32
C PRO A 57 28.45 59.18 -39.31
N THR A 58 28.76 59.16 -38.01
CA THR A 58 27.78 59.07 -36.93
C THR A 58 27.27 60.44 -36.48
N CYS A 59 28.14 61.41 -36.22
CA CYS A 59 27.77 62.70 -35.62
C CYS A 59 28.12 63.94 -36.45
N ARG A 60 28.72 63.75 -37.64
CA ARG A 60 29.14 64.80 -38.59
C ARG A 60 30.18 65.79 -38.06
N GLN A 61 30.71 65.60 -36.85
CA GLN A 61 31.83 66.40 -36.35
C GLN A 61 33.07 66.19 -37.22
N GLU A 62 33.77 67.27 -37.52
CA GLU A 62 34.98 67.26 -38.33
C GLU A 62 36.18 66.81 -37.48
N SER A 63 37.01 65.95 -38.05
CA SER A 63 38.30 65.51 -37.53
C SER A 63 39.37 65.78 -38.57
N PHE A 64 40.48 66.40 -38.17
CA PHE A 64 41.66 66.51 -39.03
C PHE A 64 42.43 65.18 -38.98
N ILE A 65 42.40 64.43 -40.08
CA ILE A 65 43.05 63.11 -40.19
C ILE A 65 43.66 63.02 -41.59
N ARG A 66 44.98 62.88 -41.69
CA ARG A 66 45.67 62.57 -42.95
C ARG A 66 45.81 61.06 -43.11
N GLU A 67 46.11 60.63 -44.33
CA GLU A 67 46.39 59.22 -44.63
C GLU A 67 47.54 58.67 -43.76
N GLU A 68 48.59 59.46 -43.56
CA GLU A 68 49.74 59.13 -42.70
C GLU A 68 49.37 58.92 -41.21
N ASP A 69 48.26 59.51 -40.76
CA ASP A 69 47.84 59.47 -39.35
C ASP A 69 47.00 58.21 -39.03
N LEU A 70 46.55 57.46 -40.05
CA LEU A 70 45.61 56.34 -39.90
C LEU A 70 46.12 55.24 -38.98
N ASP A 71 47.40 54.90 -39.09
CA ASP A 71 48.02 53.86 -38.27
C ASP A 71 48.25 54.31 -36.82
N GLY A 72 48.32 55.62 -36.58
CA GLY A 72 48.46 56.23 -35.25
C GLY A 72 47.15 56.37 -34.48
N LEU A 73 46.00 56.18 -35.14
CA LEU A 73 44.69 56.25 -34.48
C LEU A 73 44.51 55.08 -33.50
N GLN A 74 43.96 55.42 -32.32
CA GLN A 74 43.66 54.44 -31.29
C GLN A 74 42.61 53.43 -31.77
N THR A 75 42.89 52.14 -31.61
CA THR A 75 41.89 51.08 -31.81
C THR A 75 41.10 50.88 -30.51
N ASN A 76 39.78 50.76 -30.61
CA ASN A 76 38.93 50.48 -29.46
C ASN A 76 39.05 49.01 -29.01
N VAL A 77 40.01 48.74 -28.14
CA VAL A 77 40.31 47.39 -27.64
C VAL A 77 39.14 46.77 -26.88
N PHE A 78 38.31 47.59 -26.22
CA PHE A 78 37.12 47.09 -25.51
C PHE A 78 36.09 46.53 -26.50
N LEU A 79 35.79 47.28 -27.56
CA LEU A 79 34.91 46.84 -28.64
C LEU A 79 35.43 45.58 -29.33
N VAL A 80 36.75 45.51 -29.59
CA VAL A 80 37.40 44.30 -30.13
C VAL A 80 37.22 43.10 -29.19
N LYS A 81 37.40 43.27 -27.86
CA LYS A 81 37.20 42.19 -26.88
C LYS A 81 35.74 41.73 -26.77
N LEU A 82 34.79 42.65 -26.94
CA LEU A 82 33.37 42.32 -26.98
C LEU A 82 33.00 41.53 -28.26
N LEU A 83 33.50 41.97 -29.41
CA LEU A 83 33.34 41.28 -30.70
C LEU A 83 34.02 39.90 -30.71
N GLN A 84 35.15 39.77 -29.99
CA GLN A 84 35.86 38.50 -29.81
C GLN A 84 35.19 37.54 -28.80
N GLN A 85 34.02 37.88 -28.24
CA GLN A 85 33.21 36.89 -27.50
C GLN A 85 32.70 35.84 -28.47
N THR A 86 33.49 34.79 -28.63
CA THR A 86 33.19 33.64 -29.48
C THR A 86 31.86 32.99 -29.05
N GLU A 87 31.03 32.55 -30.02
CA GLU A 87 29.84 31.71 -29.74
C GLU A 87 30.09 30.62 -28.68
N PRO A 88 31.21 29.87 -28.71
CA PRO A 88 31.50 28.86 -27.70
C PRO A 88 31.60 29.38 -26.26
N GLN A 89 31.96 30.65 -26.02
CA GLN A 89 31.95 31.24 -24.67
C GLN A 89 30.52 31.56 -24.20
N LYS A 90 29.67 32.07 -25.10
CA LYS A 90 28.25 32.32 -24.81
C LYS A 90 27.51 31.02 -24.52
N GLU A 91 27.81 29.96 -25.28
CA GLU A 91 27.25 28.61 -25.04
C GLU A 91 27.71 28.01 -23.72
N LYS A 92 28.99 28.14 -23.38
CA LYS A 92 29.54 27.66 -22.09
C LYS A 92 28.88 28.34 -20.90
N GLU A 93 28.61 29.64 -20.98
CA GLU A 93 27.94 30.37 -19.91
C GLU A 93 26.46 29.95 -19.76
N LYS A 94 25.74 29.77 -20.88
CA LYS A 94 24.37 29.23 -20.88
C LYS A 94 24.33 27.83 -20.26
N LEU A 95 25.25 26.96 -20.64
CA LEU A 95 25.37 25.61 -20.10
C LEU A 95 25.68 25.62 -18.60
N SER A 96 26.61 26.48 -18.16
CA SER A 96 26.96 26.62 -16.74
C SER A 96 25.77 27.07 -15.89
N LYS A 97 24.99 28.06 -16.36
CA LYS A 97 23.75 28.49 -15.68
C LYS A 97 22.71 27.37 -15.62
N GLY A 98 22.56 26.61 -16.70
CA GLY A 98 21.67 25.45 -16.75
C GLY A 98 22.06 24.36 -15.75
N ILE A 99 23.35 24.02 -15.66
CA ILE A 99 23.86 23.05 -14.69
C ILE A 99 23.62 23.55 -13.26
N GLN A 100 23.91 24.82 -12.97
CA GLN A 100 23.70 25.38 -11.63
C GLN A 100 22.22 25.29 -11.19
N ALA A 101 21.29 25.59 -12.11
CA ALA A 101 19.85 25.44 -11.83
C ALA A 101 19.45 23.99 -11.54
N CYS A 102 20.06 23.02 -12.23
CA CYS A 102 19.85 21.60 -11.96
C CYS A 102 20.39 21.18 -10.59
N VAL A 103 21.59 21.64 -10.22
CA VAL A 103 22.19 21.35 -8.90
C VAL A 103 21.29 21.85 -7.78
N THR A 104 20.85 23.11 -7.83
CA THR A 104 19.95 23.67 -6.81
C THR A 104 18.61 22.91 -6.73
N LYS A 105 18.07 22.43 -7.87
CA LYS A 105 16.86 21.59 -7.85
C LYS A 105 17.10 20.25 -7.16
N VAL A 106 18.26 19.63 -7.35
CA VAL A 106 18.62 18.37 -6.69
C VAL A 106 18.73 18.57 -5.18
N GLU A 107 19.39 19.63 -4.73
CA GLU A 107 19.52 19.96 -3.30
C GLU A 107 18.15 20.12 -2.62
N VAL A 108 17.21 20.82 -3.27
CA VAL A 108 15.84 20.98 -2.77
C VAL A 108 15.10 19.64 -2.73
N LEU A 109 15.25 18.80 -3.75
CA LEU A 109 14.63 17.47 -3.78
C LEU A 109 15.17 16.56 -2.68
N GLU A 110 16.48 16.61 -2.41
CA GLU A 110 17.10 15.85 -1.32
C GLU A 110 16.52 16.23 0.04
N GLU A 111 16.32 17.53 0.30
CA GLU A 111 15.74 18.00 1.55
C GLU A 111 14.27 17.59 1.68
N LEU A 112 13.49 17.67 0.60
CA LEU A 112 12.11 17.20 0.59
C LEU A 112 12.02 15.69 0.86
N ILE A 113 12.95 14.90 0.31
CA ILE A 113 13.03 13.46 0.58
C ILE A 113 13.30 13.18 2.05
N LYS A 114 14.17 13.97 2.72
CA LYS A 114 14.42 13.84 4.17
C LYS A 114 13.15 14.12 4.98
N GLU A 115 12.44 15.21 4.66
CA GLU A 115 11.18 15.56 5.32
C GLU A 115 10.10 14.48 5.13
N LEU A 116 9.98 13.94 3.92
CA LEU A 116 9.04 12.84 3.64
C LEU A 116 9.39 11.57 4.43
N LYS A 117 10.69 11.25 4.58
CA LYS A 117 11.16 10.14 5.42
C LYS A 117 10.78 10.36 6.89
N LEU A 118 11.02 11.56 7.43
CA LEU A 118 10.64 11.93 8.81
C LEU A 118 9.12 11.88 9.02
N CYS A 119 8.33 12.41 8.08
CA CYS A 119 6.88 12.35 8.11
C CYS A 119 6.36 10.90 8.13
N ARG A 120 6.98 10.01 7.35
CA ARG A 120 6.64 8.58 7.33
C ARG A 120 6.93 7.88 8.66
N VAL A 121 8.03 8.23 9.33
CA VAL A 121 8.37 7.70 10.67
C VAL A 121 7.36 8.18 11.70
N ARG A 122 7.09 9.50 11.77
CA ARG A 122 6.10 10.08 12.70
C ARG A 122 4.71 9.47 12.53
N LYS A 123 4.25 9.29 11.29
CA LYS A 123 2.96 8.65 11.01
C LYS A 123 2.93 7.18 11.44
N ARG A 124 4.05 6.45 11.34
CA ARG A 124 4.16 5.08 11.82
C ARG A 124 4.07 5.03 13.35
N GLU A 125 4.87 5.82 14.05
CA GLU A 125 4.90 5.85 15.53
C GLU A 125 3.51 6.20 16.10
N ARG A 126 2.86 7.21 15.51
CA ARG A 126 1.48 7.57 15.89
C ARG A 126 0.50 6.42 15.63
N GLY A 127 0.68 5.68 14.53
CA GLY A 127 -0.12 4.49 14.21
C GLY A 127 0.08 3.35 15.20
N ASP A 128 1.33 3.11 15.61
CA ASP A 128 1.67 2.08 16.59
C ASP A 128 1.10 2.43 17.98
N CYS A 129 1.22 3.69 18.42
CA CYS A 129 0.62 4.19 19.66
C CYS A 129 -0.92 4.08 19.65
N LEU A 130 -1.57 4.47 18.54
CA LEU A 130 -3.03 4.33 18.41
C LEU A 130 -3.47 2.87 18.44
N LYS A 131 -2.69 1.98 17.80
CA LYS A 131 -2.96 0.54 17.82
C LYS A 131 -2.88 -0.02 19.24
N GLU A 132 -1.87 0.35 20.01
CA GLU A 132 -1.74 -0.06 21.42
C GLU A 132 -2.94 0.42 22.25
N GLU A 133 -3.41 1.65 22.01
CA GLU A 133 -4.58 2.18 22.70
C GLU A 133 -5.86 1.42 22.34
N ILE A 134 -6.08 1.12 21.06
CA ILE A 134 -7.22 0.33 20.62
C ILE A 134 -7.20 -1.06 21.26
N HIS A 135 -6.03 -1.72 21.33
CA HIS A 135 -5.90 -3.01 21.99
C HIS A 135 -6.21 -2.92 23.49
N ARG A 136 -5.68 -1.91 24.20
CA ARG A 136 -6.02 -1.67 25.61
C ARG A 136 -7.52 -1.48 25.82
N MET A 137 -8.16 -0.68 24.98
CA MET A 137 -9.60 -0.44 25.06
C MET A 137 -10.40 -1.72 24.81
N ALA A 138 -10.00 -2.53 23.81
CA ALA A 138 -10.64 -3.81 23.52
C ALA A 138 -10.51 -4.79 24.69
N ASP A 139 -9.32 -4.91 25.27
CA ASP A 139 -9.07 -5.77 26.44
C ASP A 139 -9.91 -5.32 27.64
N ALA A 140 -10.01 -4.01 27.89
CA ALA A 140 -10.84 -3.46 28.96
C ALA A 140 -12.33 -3.77 28.76
N VAL A 141 -12.82 -3.73 27.52
CA VAL A 141 -14.21 -4.10 27.20
C VAL A 141 -14.44 -5.59 27.42
N VAL A 142 -13.54 -6.44 26.91
CA VAL A 142 -13.61 -7.90 27.11
C VAL A 142 -13.65 -8.24 28.60
N GLU A 143 -12.80 -7.60 29.40
CA GLU A 143 -12.73 -7.85 30.83
C GLU A 143 -14.01 -7.42 31.56
N LYS A 144 -14.59 -6.26 31.19
CA LYS A 144 -15.90 -5.84 31.73
C LYS A 144 -17.02 -6.82 31.34
N THR A 145 -17.04 -7.29 30.10
CA THR A 145 -18.03 -8.27 29.64
C THR A 145 -17.91 -9.57 30.43
N ARG A 146 -16.69 -10.10 30.61
CA ARG A 146 -16.44 -11.32 31.40
C ARG A 146 -16.88 -11.19 32.86
N ARG A 147 -16.62 -10.04 33.49
CA ARG A 147 -17.11 -9.77 34.86
C ARG A 147 -18.64 -9.77 34.93
N SER A 148 -19.28 -9.13 33.95
CA SER A 148 -20.74 -9.06 33.88
C SER A 148 -21.35 -10.45 33.66
N GLU A 149 -20.75 -11.26 32.80
CA GLU A 149 -21.13 -12.65 32.56
C GLU A 149 -20.99 -13.51 33.83
N ALA A 150 -19.87 -13.39 34.54
CA ALA A 150 -19.65 -14.11 35.80
C ALA A 150 -20.69 -13.70 36.87
N GLU A 151 -21.01 -12.42 36.99
CA GLU A 151 -22.02 -11.93 37.93
C GLU A 151 -23.42 -12.47 37.60
N LEU A 152 -23.81 -12.47 36.32
CA LEU A 152 -25.08 -13.04 35.87
C LEU A 152 -25.15 -14.55 36.10
N THR A 153 -24.05 -15.26 35.87
CA THR A 153 -23.96 -16.71 36.10
C THR A 153 -24.14 -17.02 37.59
N ASN A 154 -23.49 -16.28 38.49
CA ASN A 154 -23.68 -16.43 39.93
C ASN A 154 -25.12 -16.15 40.36
N LYS A 155 -25.77 -15.11 39.82
CA LYS A 155 -27.19 -14.82 40.09
C LYS A 155 -28.11 -15.94 39.59
N LEU A 156 -27.80 -16.53 38.44
CA LEU A 156 -28.55 -17.67 37.91
C LEU A 156 -28.40 -18.91 38.79
N ASP A 157 -27.18 -19.19 39.27
CA ASP A 157 -26.92 -20.27 40.20
C ASP A 157 -27.69 -20.05 41.51
N ASP A 158 -27.63 -18.86 42.10
CA ASP A 158 -28.39 -18.52 43.31
C ASP A 158 -29.90 -18.70 43.12
N PHE A 159 -30.43 -18.26 41.97
CA PHE A 159 -31.84 -18.46 41.61
C PHE A 159 -32.19 -19.94 41.45
N TYR A 160 -31.33 -20.71 40.78
CA TYR A 160 -31.53 -22.15 40.59
C TYR A 160 -31.50 -22.90 41.93
N PHE A 161 -30.52 -22.61 42.79
CA PHE A 161 -30.39 -23.24 44.10
C PHE A 161 -31.54 -22.86 45.03
N SER A 162 -31.94 -21.58 45.07
CA SER A 162 -33.10 -21.13 45.86
C SER A 162 -34.40 -21.79 45.39
N THR A 163 -34.65 -21.80 44.08
CA THR A 163 -35.82 -22.46 43.48
C THR A 163 -35.82 -23.95 43.77
N ARG A 164 -34.67 -24.64 43.58
CA ARG A 164 -34.51 -26.06 43.90
C ARG A 164 -34.80 -26.33 45.38
N ARG A 165 -34.38 -25.46 46.30
CA ARG A 165 -34.65 -25.60 47.73
C ARG A 165 -36.13 -25.43 48.06
N SER A 166 -36.84 -24.54 47.37
CA SER A 166 -38.31 -24.42 47.46
C SER A 166 -39.03 -25.66 46.89
N PHE A 167 -38.49 -26.29 45.85
CA PHE A 167 -39.02 -27.56 45.34
C PHE A 167 -38.66 -28.75 46.23
N GLN A 168 -37.48 -28.78 46.84
CA GLN A 168 -37.05 -29.84 47.77
C GLN A 168 -37.80 -29.79 49.10
N SER A 169 -38.16 -28.59 49.58
CA SER A 169 -39.07 -28.46 50.72
C SER A 169 -40.49 -28.94 50.39
N ARG A 170 -40.94 -28.80 49.13
CA ARG A 170 -42.18 -29.44 48.64
C ARG A 170 -42.04 -30.94 48.38
N SER A 171 -40.85 -31.43 48.02
CA SER A 171 -40.60 -32.84 47.73
C SER A 171 -40.02 -33.63 48.91
N ASN A 172 -39.85 -33.01 50.08
CA ASN A 172 -39.62 -33.76 51.33
C ASN A 172 -40.87 -34.51 51.81
N GLU A 173 -41.98 -34.44 51.07
CA GLU A 173 -43.07 -35.42 51.14
C GLU A 173 -42.85 -36.64 50.22
N SER A 174 -41.77 -36.71 49.42
CA SER A 174 -41.52 -37.87 48.53
C SER A 174 -40.03 -38.08 48.19
N ARG A 175 -39.37 -38.84 49.08
CA ARG A 175 -38.15 -39.68 48.97
C ARG A 175 -37.20 -39.58 47.75
N SER A 176 -35.94 -39.26 48.11
CA SER A 176 -34.64 -39.88 47.75
C SER A 176 -34.33 -40.29 46.30
N PHE A 177 -33.34 -39.66 45.66
CA PHE A 177 -32.35 -40.34 44.80
C PHE A 177 -31.06 -39.50 44.67
N GLN A 178 -29.95 -40.20 44.44
CA GLN A 178 -28.56 -39.95 44.87
C GLN A 178 -27.82 -38.78 44.21
N THR A 179 -26.80 -38.31 44.93
CA THR A 179 -25.79 -37.31 44.56
C THR A 179 -24.51 -37.98 44.05
N GLU A 180 -24.02 -37.60 42.87
CA GLU A 180 -22.59 -37.64 42.51
C GLU A 180 -22.27 -36.55 41.46
N ASP A 181 -21.01 -36.10 41.44
CA ASP A 181 -20.34 -35.19 40.49
C ASP A 181 -20.50 -33.66 40.63
N THR A 182 -19.63 -33.05 41.46
CA THR A 182 -19.34 -31.60 41.43
C THR A 182 -17.84 -31.24 41.35
N ARG A 183 -16.94 -32.20 41.05
CA ARG A 183 -15.48 -31.94 40.97
C ARG A 183 -14.91 -31.75 39.54
N SER A 184 -15.72 -31.94 38.49
CA SER A 184 -15.28 -31.94 37.08
C SER A 184 -15.36 -30.57 36.37
N SER A 185 -16.19 -29.64 36.86
CA SER A 185 -16.54 -28.43 36.09
C SER A 185 -15.40 -27.43 35.88
N ARG A 186 -14.39 -27.36 36.77
CA ARG A 186 -13.26 -26.45 36.58
C ARG A 186 -12.27 -26.93 35.50
N SER A 187 -12.06 -28.24 35.35
CA SER A 187 -11.19 -28.78 34.28
C SER A 187 -11.90 -28.84 32.91
N LEU A 188 -13.24 -28.92 32.92
CA LEU A 188 -14.07 -28.84 31.71
C LEU A 188 -14.03 -27.43 31.08
N PHE A 189 -14.04 -26.36 31.87
CA PHE A 189 -13.96 -24.99 31.35
C PHE A 189 -12.58 -24.63 30.75
N GLU A 190 -11.49 -25.20 31.27
CA GLU A 190 -10.16 -25.09 30.63
C GLU A 190 -10.05 -25.93 29.34
N ARG A 191 -10.71 -27.09 29.26
CA ARG A 191 -10.80 -27.89 28.02
C ARG A 191 -11.63 -27.22 26.93
N LEU A 192 -12.67 -26.46 27.30
CA LEU A 192 -13.55 -25.75 26.36
C LEU A 192 -12.88 -24.58 25.61
N ARG A 193 -11.75 -24.06 26.11
CA ARG A 193 -11.02 -22.95 25.47
C ARG A 193 -10.21 -23.39 24.23
N SER A 194 -10.15 -24.68 23.91
CA SER A 194 -9.26 -25.22 22.86
C SER A 194 -9.92 -25.96 21.68
N ARG A 195 -11.24 -26.06 21.59
CA ARG A 195 -11.90 -26.72 20.44
C ARG A 195 -13.18 -25.98 20.05
N GLY A 196 -13.06 -25.04 19.12
CA GLY A 196 -14.19 -24.26 18.64
C GLY A 196 -15.26 -25.16 18.02
N ARG A 197 -16.46 -25.13 18.60
CA ARG A 197 -17.65 -25.75 18.04
C ARG A 197 -18.20 -24.81 16.97
N SER A 198 -18.48 -25.33 15.78
CA SER A 198 -19.01 -24.54 14.65
C SER A 198 -20.50 -24.79 14.50
N ILE A 199 -21.24 -23.71 14.25
CA ILE A 199 -22.68 -23.73 14.01
C ILE A 199 -22.99 -22.96 12.74
N ALA A 200 -23.94 -23.46 11.95
CA ALA A 200 -24.45 -22.79 10.76
C ALA A 200 -25.97 -22.96 10.67
N THR A 201 -26.64 -22.03 10.00
CA THR A 201 -28.08 -22.11 9.72
C THR A 201 -28.30 -22.01 8.22
N ASP A 202 -29.31 -22.71 7.71
CA ASP A 202 -29.80 -22.57 6.35
C ASP A 202 -30.65 -21.29 6.16
N GLY A 203 -30.83 -20.50 7.22
CA GLY A 203 -31.66 -19.27 7.23
C GLY A 203 -33.16 -19.55 7.27
N GLU A 204 -33.56 -20.83 7.21
CA GLU A 204 -34.94 -21.26 7.26
C GLU A 204 -35.12 -22.23 8.42
N ASN A 205 -35.01 -23.54 8.18
CA ASN A 205 -35.58 -24.56 9.05
C ASN A 205 -34.56 -25.33 9.86
N HIS A 206 -33.28 -25.25 9.50
CA HIS A 206 -32.26 -26.14 10.02
C HIS A 206 -31.05 -25.40 10.55
N VAL A 207 -30.48 -26.01 11.59
CA VAL A 207 -29.22 -25.62 12.21
C VAL A 207 -28.29 -26.82 12.12
N ALA A 208 -27.13 -26.62 11.51
CA ALA A 208 -26.04 -27.59 11.50
C ALA A 208 -25.05 -27.26 12.61
N VAL A 209 -24.71 -28.27 13.42
CA VAL A 209 -23.76 -28.17 14.51
C VAL A 209 -22.65 -29.17 14.26
N ALA A 210 -21.42 -28.67 14.12
CA ALA A 210 -20.24 -29.50 14.15
C ALA A 210 -19.97 -29.89 15.61
N ASP A 211 -19.97 -31.19 15.87
CA ASP A 211 -19.58 -31.76 17.15
C ASP A 211 -18.26 -32.49 16.97
N PRO A 212 -17.12 -31.77 17.14
CA PRO A 212 -15.82 -32.38 17.05
C PRO A 212 -15.76 -33.58 17.99
N GLU A 213 -16.08 -33.43 19.27
CA GLU A 213 -15.84 -34.46 20.29
C GLU A 213 -16.53 -35.80 20.01
N ASN A 214 -17.64 -35.79 19.26
CA ASN A 214 -18.36 -36.99 18.85
C ASN A 214 -18.21 -37.33 17.36
N ASN A 215 -17.25 -36.70 16.66
CA ASN A 215 -16.92 -36.89 15.24
C ASN A 215 -18.15 -36.87 14.32
N ASN A 216 -19.05 -35.93 14.58
CA ASN A 216 -20.30 -35.87 13.85
C ASN A 216 -20.76 -34.43 13.59
N ILE A 217 -21.71 -34.32 12.68
CA ILE A 217 -22.47 -33.11 12.45
C ILE A 217 -23.91 -33.43 12.74
N LEU A 218 -24.54 -32.61 13.57
CA LEU A 218 -25.95 -32.71 13.92
C LEU A 218 -26.74 -31.67 13.14
N ILE A 219 -27.83 -32.09 12.52
CA ILE A 219 -28.84 -31.20 11.97
C ILE A 219 -30.01 -31.18 12.95
N LEU A 220 -30.34 -29.98 13.40
CA LEU A 220 -31.46 -29.69 14.28
C LEU A 220 -32.49 -28.85 13.53
N ASN A 221 -33.76 -28.96 13.88
CA ASN A 221 -34.79 -28.05 13.37
C ASN A 221 -34.89 -26.76 14.21
N ARG A 222 -35.73 -25.81 13.78
CA ARG A 222 -35.97 -24.53 14.50
C ARG A 222 -36.34 -24.70 15.97
N ASN A 223 -36.94 -25.83 16.35
CA ASN A 223 -37.37 -26.12 17.71
C ASN A 223 -36.28 -26.81 18.55
N GLY A 224 -35.07 -26.99 17.99
CA GLY A 224 -33.96 -27.68 18.64
C GLY A 224 -34.05 -29.20 18.60
N ASN A 225 -35.06 -29.77 17.91
CA ASN A 225 -35.18 -31.22 17.80
C ASN A 225 -34.18 -31.78 16.79
N PHE A 226 -33.61 -32.94 17.13
CA PHE A 226 -32.70 -33.67 16.26
C PHE A 226 -33.40 -34.13 14.97
N VAL A 227 -32.78 -33.84 13.82
CA VAL A 227 -33.26 -34.23 12.49
C VAL A 227 -32.36 -35.30 11.89
N LYS A 228 -31.04 -35.05 11.85
CA LYS A 228 -30.09 -35.94 11.16
C LYS A 228 -28.69 -35.85 11.73
N ARG A 229 -27.92 -36.92 11.60
CA ARG A 229 -26.51 -36.99 11.99
C ARG A 229 -25.65 -37.42 10.80
N PHE A 230 -24.56 -36.72 10.58
CA PHE A 230 -23.52 -37.10 9.62
C PHE A 230 -22.25 -37.49 10.38
N THR A 231 -21.64 -38.60 10.00
CA THR A 231 -20.39 -39.11 10.58
C THR A 231 -19.37 -39.34 9.48
N SER A 232 -18.08 -39.28 9.82
CA SER A 232 -17.02 -39.57 8.86
C SER A 232 -17.20 -40.97 8.23
N PRO A 233 -16.94 -41.16 6.92
CA PRO A 233 -17.02 -42.46 6.28
C PRO A 233 -16.06 -43.47 6.92
N PRO A 234 -16.43 -44.76 7.04
CA PRO A 234 -15.69 -45.76 7.81
C PRO A 234 -14.27 -46.08 7.32
N ASN A 235 -13.87 -45.60 6.12
CA ASN A 235 -12.57 -45.87 5.49
C ASN A 235 -11.53 -44.74 5.63
N SER A 236 -11.69 -43.78 6.56
CA SER A 236 -10.72 -42.69 6.74
C SER A 236 -9.50 -43.13 7.56
N SER A 237 -8.34 -43.26 6.93
CA SER A 237 -7.05 -43.63 7.56
C SER A 237 -6.40 -42.52 8.42
N GLN A 238 -7.13 -41.45 8.74
CA GLN A 238 -6.60 -40.29 9.47
C GLN A 238 -6.90 -40.39 10.98
N PRO A 239 -5.95 -40.04 11.86
CA PRO A 239 -6.17 -40.03 13.31
C PRO A 239 -7.25 -39.01 13.69
N ALA A 240 -8.04 -39.33 14.73
CA ALA A 240 -9.22 -38.60 15.18
C ALA A 240 -8.98 -37.08 15.37
N MET A 241 -9.23 -36.31 14.32
CA MET A 241 -9.59 -34.91 14.38
C MET A 241 -10.82 -34.71 13.52
N MET A 242 -11.77 -34.00 14.11
CA MET A 242 -13.19 -34.17 13.95
C MET A 242 -13.80 -32.98 13.23
N PHE A 243 -15.02 -33.09 12.69
CA PHE A 243 -15.68 -31.98 12.00
C PHE A 243 -15.60 -30.69 12.83
N SER A 244 -14.82 -29.72 12.34
CA SER A 244 -14.47 -28.51 13.10
C SER A 244 -15.19 -27.27 12.58
N GLY A 245 -15.62 -27.31 11.31
CA GLY A 245 -16.34 -26.23 10.65
C GLY A 245 -17.50 -26.76 9.82
N VAL A 246 -18.65 -26.11 9.90
CA VAL A 246 -19.81 -26.37 9.04
C VAL A 246 -20.39 -25.06 8.48
N ALA A 247 -20.83 -25.08 7.23
CA ALA A 247 -21.52 -23.96 6.59
C ALA A 247 -22.49 -24.45 5.52
N PHE A 248 -23.64 -23.80 5.38
CA PHE A 248 -24.55 -24.06 4.26
C PHE A 248 -24.08 -23.32 3.01
N SER A 249 -24.25 -23.97 1.85
CA SER A 249 -24.22 -23.31 0.54
C SER A 249 -25.37 -22.31 0.43
N LYS A 250 -25.22 -21.30 -0.43
CA LYS A 250 -26.22 -20.24 -0.61
C LYS A 250 -27.60 -20.76 -1.04
N ASP A 251 -27.63 -21.84 -1.80
CA ASP A 251 -28.87 -22.48 -2.25
C ASP A 251 -29.36 -23.58 -1.30
N ASN A 252 -28.69 -23.77 -0.15
CA ASN A 252 -28.97 -24.77 0.87
C ASN A 252 -29.03 -26.22 0.33
N LYS A 253 -28.43 -26.47 -0.84
CA LYS A 253 -28.38 -27.81 -1.44
C LYS A 253 -27.26 -28.65 -0.87
N ASP A 254 -26.16 -28.02 -0.49
CA ASP A 254 -24.99 -28.66 0.06
C ASP A 254 -24.61 -28.06 1.42
N LEU A 255 -24.18 -28.93 2.32
CA LEU A 255 -23.53 -28.59 3.57
C LEU A 255 -22.02 -28.77 3.40
N VAL A 256 -21.27 -27.70 3.57
CA VAL A 256 -19.81 -27.74 3.57
C VAL A 256 -19.31 -28.08 4.96
N ALA A 257 -18.50 -29.12 5.07
CA ALA A 257 -17.93 -29.57 6.33
C ALA A 257 -16.41 -29.71 6.26
N VAL A 258 -15.70 -29.05 7.16
CA VAL A 258 -14.25 -29.18 7.33
C VAL A 258 -13.99 -30.37 8.25
N ASN A 259 -13.27 -31.37 7.76
CA ASN A 259 -12.96 -32.58 8.50
C ASN A 259 -11.45 -32.83 8.56
N GLY A 260 -10.94 -32.95 9.78
CA GLY A 260 -9.52 -33.17 10.02
C GLY A 260 -8.63 -32.03 9.48
N ALA A 261 -7.34 -32.33 9.34
CA ALA A 261 -6.36 -31.31 9.02
C ALA A 261 -6.38 -30.85 7.54
N ARG A 262 -7.04 -31.55 6.60
CA ARG A 262 -6.82 -31.29 5.16
C ARG A 262 -8.03 -31.42 4.25
N ASP A 263 -9.13 -32.01 4.70
CA ASP A 263 -10.24 -32.35 3.82
C ASP A 263 -11.45 -31.44 4.07
N VAL A 264 -12.06 -31.00 2.97
CA VAL A 264 -13.36 -30.30 2.99
C VAL A 264 -14.36 -31.14 2.20
N HIS A 265 -15.45 -31.49 2.86
CA HIS A 265 -16.52 -32.32 2.32
C HIS A 265 -17.72 -31.45 1.93
N LEU A 266 -18.38 -31.83 0.84
CA LEU A 266 -19.73 -31.41 0.52
C LEU A 266 -20.66 -32.56 0.88
N ILE A 267 -21.64 -32.27 1.72
CA ILE A 267 -22.62 -33.23 2.20
C ILE A 267 -23.97 -32.76 1.68
N ASN A 268 -24.64 -33.58 0.87
CA ASN A 268 -26.02 -33.29 0.51
C ASN A 268 -26.89 -33.58 1.76
N PRO A 269 -27.53 -32.59 2.38
CA PRO A 269 -28.26 -32.80 3.62
C PRO A 269 -29.50 -33.70 3.42
N LYS A 270 -30.10 -33.70 2.23
CA LYS A 270 -31.27 -34.52 1.88
C LYS A 270 -30.87 -35.98 1.70
N GLU A 271 -29.93 -36.25 0.80
CA GLU A 271 -29.50 -37.62 0.46
C GLU A 271 -28.53 -38.22 1.48
N GLY A 272 -27.77 -37.38 2.19
CA GLY A 272 -26.71 -37.79 3.12
C GLY A 272 -25.46 -38.35 2.45
N THR A 273 -25.28 -38.08 1.16
CA THR A 273 -24.10 -38.49 0.40
C THR A 273 -22.93 -37.54 0.69
N PHE A 274 -21.74 -38.12 0.86
CA PHE A 274 -20.49 -37.38 1.03
C PHE A 274 -19.75 -37.28 -0.30
N LYS A 275 -19.49 -36.05 -0.76
CA LYS A 275 -18.59 -35.78 -1.87
C LYS A 275 -17.34 -35.10 -1.33
N VAL A 276 -16.17 -35.70 -1.54
CA VAL A 276 -14.90 -35.03 -1.24
C VAL A 276 -14.76 -33.88 -2.24
N SER A 277 -14.77 -32.65 -1.74
CA SER A 277 -14.73 -31.45 -2.56
C SER A 277 -13.30 -30.96 -2.74
N TYR A 278 -12.49 -31.04 -1.68
CA TYR A 278 -11.12 -30.55 -1.69
C TYR A 278 -10.24 -31.23 -0.67
N ARG A 279 -9.01 -31.56 -1.08
CA ARG A 279 -7.94 -32.03 -0.21
C ARG A 279 -6.76 -31.08 -0.32
N SER A 280 -6.41 -30.44 0.80
CA SER A 280 -5.22 -29.57 0.88
C SER A 280 -3.96 -30.36 0.52
N SER A 281 -3.16 -29.84 -0.41
CA SER A 281 -1.85 -30.42 -0.75
C SER A 281 -0.88 -30.25 0.43
N SER A 282 -0.06 -31.28 0.68
CA SER A 282 0.98 -31.28 1.73
C SER A 282 1.99 -30.15 1.58
N GLN A 283 2.15 -29.59 0.38
CA GLN A 283 3.05 -28.48 0.07
C GLN A 283 2.64 -27.16 0.73
N TRP A 284 1.37 -26.99 1.11
CA TRP A 284 0.87 -25.72 1.63
C TRP A 284 1.04 -25.56 3.13
N GLY A 285 1.36 -26.65 3.85
CA GLY A 285 1.75 -26.58 5.26
C GLY A 285 0.73 -25.95 6.21
N VAL A 286 -0.54 -25.90 5.81
CA VAL A 286 -1.65 -25.37 6.62
C VAL A 286 -2.80 -26.38 6.68
N LYS A 287 -3.55 -26.35 7.78
CA LYS A 287 -4.78 -27.12 7.99
C LYS A 287 -6.01 -26.24 7.98
N TYR A 288 -7.11 -26.72 7.43
CA TYR A 288 -8.40 -26.03 7.51
C TYR A 288 -9.03 -26.24 8.90
N CYS A 289 -9.58 -25.18 9.47
CA CYS A 289 -10.18 -25.21 10.81
C CYS A 289 -11.67 -24.87 10.79
N PHE A 290 -12.08 -23.84 10.07
CA PHE A 290 -13.46 -23.41 9.98
C PHE A 290 -13.84 -23.06 8.55
N VAL A 291 -15.13 -23.13 8.27
CA VAL A 291 -15.73 -22.68 7.02
C VAL A 291 -16.88 -21.73 7.34
N SER A 292 -17.03 -20.69 6.52
CA SER A 292 -18.19 -19.80 6.53
C SER A 292 -18.55 -19.44 5.10
N THR A 293 -19.80 -19.05 4.88
CA THR A 293 -20.30 -18.61 3.57
C THR A 293 -20.65 -17.14 3.64
N ASP A 294 -20.21 -16.34 2.68
CA ASP A 294 -20.59 -14.93 2.58
C ASP A 294 -21.96 -14.75 1.88
N PRO A 295 -22.58 -13.55 1.93
CA PRO A 295 -23.87 -13.31 1.28
C PRO A 295 -23.86 -13.51 -0.25
N SER A 296 -22.69 -13.40 -0.89
CA SER A 296 -22.55 -13.67 -2.31
C SER A 296 -22.56 -15.17 -2.63
N GLY A 297 -22.30 -16.03 -1.64
CA GLY A 297 -22.23 -17.48 -1.77
C GLY A 297 -20.81 -18.02 -1.83
N ARG A 298 -19.80 -17.18 -1.59
CA ARG A 298 -18.39 -17.60 -1.55
C ARG A 298 -18.08 -18.24 -0.21
N PHE A 299 -17.22 -19.24 -0.23
CA PHE A 299 -16.76 -19.96 0.94
C PHE A 299 -15.44 -19.40 1.44
N LEU A 300 -15.39 -19.09 2.74
CA LEU A 300 -14.20 -18.61 3.44
C LEU A 300 -13.72 -19.71 4.38
N LEU A 301 -12.56 -20.28 4.06
CA LEU A 301 -11.88 -21.31 4.84
C LEU A 301 -10.77 -20.68 5.68
N THR A 302 -10.83 -20.81 7.00
CA THR A 302 -9.74 -20.36 7.88
C THR A 302 -8.72 -21.49 8.05
N CYS A 303 -7.44 -21.14 7.97
CA CYS A 303 -6.35 -22.09 8.02
C CYS A 303 -5.38 -21.81 9.17
N GLU A 304 -4.96 -22.87 9.87
CA GLU A 304 -3.87 -22.83 10.85
C GLU A 304 -2.58 -23.44 10.29
N PRO A 305 -1.40 -22.92 10.65
CA PRO A 305 -0.12 -23.46 10.20
C PRO A 305 0.18 -24.82 10.85
N LEU A 306 0.66 -25.77 10.05
CA LEU A 306 1.11 -27.09 10.51
C LEU A 306 2.56 -27.10 10.98
N ALA A 307 3.35 -26.08 10.63
CA ALA A 307 4.74 -25.93 11.07
C ALA A 307 5.11 -24.45 11.17
N LYS A 308 6.18 -24.13 11.94
CA LYS A 308 6.58 -22.75 12.29
C LYS A 308 6.89 -21.86 11.09
N GLN A 309 7.27 -22.44 9.95
CA GLN A 309 7.56 -21.72 8.72
C GLN A 309 6.29 -21.25 7.97
N TYR A 310 5.13 -21.82 8.28
CA TYR A 310 3.85 -21.45 7.67
C TYR A 310 3.10 -20.42 8.52
N ARG A 311 2.20 -19.67 7.90
CA ARG A 311 1.37 -18.65 8.57
C ARG A 311 -0.10 -18.99 8.43
N ALA A 312 -0.89 -18.61 9.43
CA ALA A 312 -2.34 -18.68 9.35
C ALA A 312 -2.84 -17.82 8.19
N CYS A 313 -3.84 -18.33 7.47
CA CYS A 313 -4.42 -17.65 6.32
C CYS A 313 -5.92 -17.95 6.21
N ILE A 314 -6.64 -17.10 5.49
CA ILE A 314 -8.02 -17.32 5.08
C ILE A 314 -8.01 -17.53 3.58
N VAL A 315 -8.66 -18.57 3.10
CA VAL A 315 -8.74 -18.92 1.69
C VAL A 315 -10.19 -18.74 1.24
N VAL A 316 -10.40 -18.04 0.13
CA VAL A 316 -11.73 -17.78 -0.43
C VAL A 316 -11.90 -18.55 -1.72
N HIS A 317 -13.04 -19.21 -1.85
CA HIS A 317 -13.48 -19.92 -3.04
C HIS A 317 -14.88 -19.46 -3.45
N SER A 318 -15.07 -19.19 -4.73
CA SER A 318 -16.35 -18.74 -5.29
C SER A 318 -17.25 -19.90 -5.67
N ASP A 319 -16.65 -21.05 -6.01
CA ASP A 319 -17.38 -22.24 -6.48
C ASP A 319 -17.05 -23.50 -5.67
N ALA A 320 -18.02 -24.41 -5.65
CA ALA A 320 -17.91 -25.79 -5.14
C ALA A 320 -18.28 -26.78 -6.28
N PRO A 321 -17.51 -27.86 -6.52
CA PRO A 321 -16.37 -28.35 -5.74
C PRO A 321 -15.15 -27.41 -5.82
N PHE A 322 -14.42 -27.30 -4.71
CA PHE A 322 -13.39 -26.27 -4.60
C PHE A 322 -12.24 -26.53 -5.57
N GLY A 323 -11.96 -25.56 -6.43
CA GLY A 323 -10.82 -25.57 -7.35
C GLY A 323 -9.59 -24.87 -6.76
N LYS A 324 -8.87 -24.14 -7.61
CA LYS A 324 -7.85 -23.19 -7.16
C LYS A 324 -8.54 -22.06 -6.37
N PRO A 325 -7.98 -21.60 -5.24
CA PRO A 325 -8.58 -20.50 -4.49
C PRO A 325 -8.48 -19.17 -5.24
N ASP A 326 -9.53 -18.37 -5.12
CA ASP A 326 -9.65 -17.06 -5.78
C ASP A 326 -8.86 -15.99 -5.05
N LEU A 327 -8.99 -15.99 -3.72
CA LEU A 327 -8.29 -15.06 -2.85
C LEU A 327 -7.68 -15.81 -1.68
N ARG A 328 -6.56 -15.29 -1.21
CA ARG A 328 -5.94 -15.71 0.04
C ARG A 328 -5.70 -14.46 0.87
N PHE A 329 -5.92 -14.53 2.16
CA PHE A 329 -5.58 -13.49 3.11
C PHE A 329 -4.62 -14.09 4.12
N GLY A 330 -3.46 -13.48 4.34
CA GLY A 330 -2.47 -14.01 5.26
C GLY A 330 -1.84 -12.92 6.09
N PHE A 331 -1.39 -13.29 7.28
CA PHE A 331 -0.63 -12.40 8.14
C PHE A 331 0.82 -12.32 7.66
N SER A 332 1.23 -11.17 7.13
CA SER A 332 2.67 -10.89 6.97
C SER A 332 3.33 -10.72 8.34
N ALA A 333 4.65 -10.81 8.43
CA ALA A 333 5.45 -10.67 9.65
C ALA A 333 5.17 -9.39 10.49
N ARG A 334 4.32 -8.48 10.00
CA ARG A 334 3.87 -7.25 10.69
C ARG A 334 2.37 -7.23 11.04
N ALA A 335 1.73 -8.39 11.21
CA ALA A 335 0.33 -8.50 11.65
C ALA A 335 -0.69 -7.66 10.83
N ARG A 336 -0.50 -7.60 9.50
CA ARG A 336 -1.48 -7.03 8.57
C ARG A 336 -2.16 -8.15 7.78
N CYS A 337 -3.49 -8.08 7.66
CA CYS A 337 -4.27 -8.91 6.75
C CYS A 337 -4.07 -8.37 5.32
N CYS A 338 -3.27 -9.05 4.51
CA CYS A 338 -3.03 -8.65 3.12
C CYS A 338 -3.81 -9.58 2.17
N SER A 339 -4.48 -9.05 1.14
CA SER A 339 -4.97 -9.87 0.03
C SER A 339 -3.77 -10.41 -0.76
N LEU A 340 -3.47 -11.69 -0.59
CA LEU A 340 -2.44 -12.45 -1.30
C LEU A 340 -2.96 -12.90 -2.66
N SER A 341 -3.24 -11.94 -3.56
CA SER A 341 -3.40 -12.24 -4.99
C SER A 341 -2.08 -12.23 -5.76
N LYS A 342 -0.94 -11.86 -5.14
CA LYS A 342 0.38 -11.77 -5.79
C LYS A 342 1.60 -12.04 -4.90
N LEU A 343 1.67 -13.16 -4.18
CA LEU A 343 2.93 -13.61 -3.56
C LEU A 343 3.12 -15.11 -3.84
N PHE A 344 3.67 -15.39 -5.02
CA PHE A 344 4.46 -16.60 -5.23
C PHE A 344 5.82 -16.43 -4.53
N PHE A 345 6.30 -17.53 -3.97
CA PHE A 345 7.68 -17.86 -3.59
C PHE A 345 8.64 -16.71 -3.23
N THR A 346 9.01 -16.64 -1.96
CA THR A 346 10.44 -16.58 -1.61
C THR A 346 10.68 -17.46 -0.39
N ALA A 347 11.31 -18.61 -0.63
CA ALA A 347 12.17 -19.22 0.37
C ALA A 347 13.26 -18.18 0.68
N SER A 348 13.22 -17.60 1.87
CA SER A 348 14.33 -16.83 2.42
C SER A 348 14.97 -17.68 3.51
N THR A 349 15.73 -18.68 3.08
CA THR A 349 16.82 -19.25 3.88
C THR A 349 18.06 -18.41 3.60
N THR A 350 18.26 -17.39 4.41
CA THR A 350 19.61 -16.88 4.73
C THR A 350 19.99 -17.45 6.08
N THR A 351 20.78 -18.53 6.03
CA THR A 351 22.04 -18.85 6.76
C THR A 351 22.15 -20.35 6.87
#